data_AF-A0A6Z4R7L6-F1
#
_entry.id   AF-A0A6Z4R7L6-F1
#
_cell.length_a   1.000
_cell.length_b   1.000
_cell.length_c   1.000
_cell.angle_alpha   90.00
_cell.angle_beta   90.00
_cell.angle_gamma   90.00
#
_symmetry.space_group_name_H-M   'P 1'
#
loop_
_entity.id
_entity.type
_entity.pdbx_description
1 polymer ?
#
loop_
_entity_poly.entity_id
_entity_poly.type
_entity_poly.pdbx_seq_one_letter_code
_entity_poly.pdbx_strand_id
1 'polypeptide(L)'
;MNNHITDLTGQVFGRLTVKEFIRSKNGNAVWKCVCECGNEKEVLAQQLKRGYVKSCGCLAKENGNKYAKNNLHSEEVKKKALARKLEVDSVDGTLKSALTRKISTRNKSGIKGVRWNEGRKKWEASITFKRNHHFLGRFTKKEDAIKARLEAEEKYFKPVIEKD
;
A
#
# COMPACT_ATOMS: atom_id res chain seq x y z
N MET A 1 -29.00 20.25 -37.76
CA MET A 1 -28.78 20.68 -36.37
C MET A 1 -27.56 21.58 -36.36
N ASN A 2 -27.76 22.88 -36.15
CA ASN A 2 -26.66 23.85 -36.14
C ASN A 2 -25.77 23.57 -34.93
N ASN A 3 -24.62 22.96 -35.18
CA ASN A 3 -23.65 22.59 -34.17
C ASN A 3 -22.83 23.85 -33.81
N HIS A 4 -23.46 24.78 -33.10
CA HIS A 4 -22.81 26.02 -32.68
C HIS A 4 -21.79 25.69 -31.60
N ILE A 5 -20.53 25.50 -31.99
CA ILE A 5 -19.41 25.34 -31.05
C ILE A 5 -19.24 26.70 -30.36
N THR A 6 -19.56 26.78 -29.07
CA THR A 6 -19.24 27.96 -28.26
C THR A 6 -17.72 28.09 -28.21
N ASP A 7 -17.18 29.22 -28.66
CA ASP A 7 -15.77 29.52 -28.47
C ASP A 7 -15.48 29.76 -26.99
N LEU A 8 -14.53 29.00 -26.45
CA LEU A 8 -14.09 29.09 -25.06
C LEU A 8 -12.68 29.70 -24.95
N THR A 9 -12.07 30.11 -26.05
CA THR A 9 -10.70 30.67 -26.08
C THR A 9 -10.55 31.83 -25.10
N GLY A 10 -9.47 31.82 -24.31
CA GLY A 10 -9.18 32.82 -23.29
C GLY A 10 -9.98 32.67 -21.99
N GLN A 11 -11.00 31.81 -21.93
CA GLN A 11 -11.77 31.58 -20.70
C GLN A 11 -10.97 30.76 -19.69
N VAL A 12 -11.21 31.04 -18.41
CA VAL A 12 -10.52 30.39 -17.28
C VAL A 12 -11.50 29.50 -16.50
N PHE A 13 -11.11 28.25 -16.27
CA PHE A 13 -11.87 27.25 -15.51
C PHE A 13 -11.00 26.69 -14.39
N GLY A 14 -11.17 27.23 -13.18
CA GLY A 14 -10.26 26.93 -12.07
C GLY A 14 -8.86 27.43 -12.42
N ARG A 15 -7.87 26.53 -12.47
CA ARG A 15 -6.49 26.83 -12.85
C ARG A 15 -6.18 26.63 -14.33
N LEU A 16 -7.19 26.36 -15.17
CA LEU A 16 -7.01 26.07 -16.59
C LEU A 16 -7.48 27.25 -17.43
N THR A 17 -6.59 27.78 -18.26
CA THR A 17 -6.91 28.80 -19.27
C THR A 17 -7.03 28.12 -20.63
N VAL A 18 -8.15 28.30 -21.31
CA VAL A 18 -8.38 27.71 -22.64
C VAL A 18 -7.56 28.45 -23.69
N LYS A 19 -6.75 27.71 -24.47
CA LYS A 19 -5.84 28.28 -25.47
C LYS A 19 -6.37 28.11 -26.89
N GLU A 20 -6.79 26.90 -27.26
CA GLU A 20 -7.22 26.62 -28.63
C GLU A 20 -8.16 25.42 -28.71
N PHE A 21 -9.02 25.43 -29.74
CA PHE A 21 -9.86 24.29 -30.10
C PHE A 21 -9.02 23.22 -30.78
N ILE A 22 -9.18 21.96 -30.38
CA ILE A 22 -8.41 20.84 -30.96
C ILE A 22 -9.29 19.99 -31.89
N ARG A 23 -10.40 19.47 -31.38
CA ARG A 23 -11.27 18.55 -32.13
C ARG A 23 -12.65 18.46 -31.51
N SER A 24 -13.60 17.92 -32.26
CA SER A 24 -14.87 17.45 -31.71
C SER A 24 -14.81 15.94 -31.47
N LYS A 25 -15.28 15.48 -30.30
CA LYS A 25 -15.41 14.07 -29.96
C LYS A 25 -16.83 13.81 -29.46
N ASN A 26 -17.57 12.94 -30.13
CA ASN A 26 -18.96 12.58 -29.79
C ASN A 26 -19.86 13.82 -29.59
N GLY A 27 -19.77 14.79 -30.50
CA GLY A 27 -20.55 16.04 -30.44
C GLY A 27 -20.06 17.05 -29.39
N ASN A 28 -18.96 16.78 -28.68
CA ASN A 28 -18.38 17.70 -27.70
C ASN A 28 -17.04 18.26 -28.18
N ALA A 29 -16.87 19.58 -28.06
CA ALA A 29 -15.60 20.24 -28.34
C ALA A 29 -14.53 19.87 -27.29
N VAL A 30 -13.33 19.53 -27.77
CA VAL A 30 -12.11 19.30 -26.98
C VAL A 30 -11.23 20.52 -27.13
N TRP A 31 -10.84 21.09 -26.01
CA TRP A 31 -10.04 22.30 -25.92
C TRP A 31 -8.70 22.00 -25.29
N LYS A 32 -7.63 22.59 -25.83
CA LYS A 32 -6.32 22.60 -25.19
C LYS A 32 -6.27 23.73 -24.19
N CYS A 33 -5.95 23.38 -22.94
CA CYS A 33 -5.89 24.32 -21.84
C CYS A 33 -4.46 24.37 -21.29
N VAL A 34 -4.00 25.57 -20.94
CA VAL A 34 -2.76 25.79 -20.19
C VAL A 34 -3.12 25.96 -18.73
N CYS A 35 -2.49 25.18 -17.86
CA CYS A 35 -2.70 25.30 -16.43
C CYS A 35 -1.75 26.32 -15.81
N GLU A 36 -2.14 26.96 -14.72
CA GLU A 36 -1.26 27.78 -13.88
C GLU A 36 0.00 27.02 -13.41
N CYS A 37 -0.06 25.69 -13.37
CA CYS A 37 1.06 24.80 -13.08
C CYS A 37 2.13 24.76 -14.20
N GLY A 38 1.89 25.43 -15.34
CA GLY A 38 2.72 25.40 -16.54
C GLY A 38 2.43 24.24 -17.50
N ASN A 39 1.73 23.19 -17.05
CA ASN A 39 1.39 22.05 -17.91
C ASN A 39 0.14 22.29 -18.73
N GLU A 40 0.09 21.65 -19.90
CA GLU A 40 -1.07 21.66 -20.78
C GLU A 40 -1.96 20.43 -20.54
N LYS A 41 -3.26 20.58 -20.83
CA LYS A 41 -4.23 19.48 -20.75
C LYS A 41 -5.34 19.65 -21.79
N GLU A 42 -5.65 18.57 -22.50
CA GLU A 42 -6.84 18.51 -23.34
C GLU A 42 -8.07 18.18 -22.49
N VAL A 43 -9.11 19.01 -22.58
CA VAL A 43 -10.32 18.88 -21.76
C VAL A 43 -11.56 19.08 -22.62
N LEU A 44 -12.60 18.29 -22.36
CA LEU A 44 -13.90 18.48 -23.01
C LEU A 44 -14.56 19.77 -22.51
N ALA A 45 -15.17 20.52 -23.42
CA ALA A 45 -15.95 21.72 -23.12
C ALA A 45 -16.98 21.48 -22.02
N GLN A 46 -17.68 20.35 -22.07
CA GLN A 46 -18.65 19.95 -21.04
C GLN A 46 -17.99 19.79 -19.65
N GLN A 47 -16.78 19.23 -19.58
CA GLN A 47 -16.07 19.04 -18.31
C GLN A 47 -15.55 20.36 -17.71
N LEU A 48 -15.17 21.30 -18.57
CA LEU A 48 -14.82 22.67 -18.17
C LEU A 48 -16.07 23.40 -17.64
N LYS A 49 -17.16 23.43 -18.43
CA LYS A 49 -18.41 24.11 -18.06
C LYS A 49 -19.05 23.55 -16.78
N ARG A 50 -18.99 22.24 -16.57
CA ARG A 50 -19.50 21.58 -15.34
C ARG A 50 -18.53 21.70 -14.15
N GLY A 51 -17.31 22.20 -14.35
CA GLY A 51 -16.30 22.33 -13.30
C GLY A 51 -15.72 21.02 -12.79
N TYR A 52 -15.84 19.91 -13.54
CA TYR A 52 -15.25 18.62 -13.16
C TYR A 52 -13.72 18.62 -13.31
N VAL A 53 -13.20 19.41 -14.25
CA VAL A 53 -11.77 19.53 -14.49
C VAL A 53 -11.36 20.98 -14.24
N LYS A 54 -10.63 21.19 -13.14
CA LYS A 54 -10.18 22.52 -12.67
C LYS A 54 -8.67 22.71 -12.74
N SER A 55 -7.91 21.70 -13.13
CA SER A 55 -6.44 21.76 -13.21
C SER A 55 -5.86 20.67 -14.12
N CYS A 56 -4.56 20.80 -14.41
CA CYS A 56 -3.75 19.77 -15.08
C CYS A 56 -3.78 18.42 -14.30
N GLY A 57 -4.12 18.44 -13.01
CA GLY A 57 -3.97 17.34 -12.05
C GLY A 57 -3.13 17.75 -10.84
N CYS A 58 -2.42 18.88 -10.94
CA CYS A 58 -1.60 19.45 -9.86
C CYS A 58 -2.41 19.68 -8.56
N LEU A 59 -3.65 20.16 -8.68
CA LEU A 59 -4.48 20.47 -7.50
C LEU A 59 -4.74 19.22 -6.65
N ALA A 60 -5.00 18.08 -7.30
CA ALA A 60 -5.19 16.81 -6.59
C ALA A 60 -3.88 16.33 -5.93
N LYS A 61 -2.74 16.52 -6.62
CA LYS A 61 -1.41 16.18 -6.09
C LYS A 61 -1.02 17.04 -4.90
N GLU A 62 -1.27 18.35 -4.95
CA GLU A 62 -1.05 19.29 -3.85
C GLU A 62 -1.89 18.93 -2.62
N ASN A 63 -3.18 18.67 -2.83
CA ASN A 63 -4.07 18.25 -1.76
C ASN A 63 -3.61 16.91 -1.16
N GLY A 64 -3.31 15.91 -1.98
CA GLY A 64 -2.77 14.62 -1.53
C GLY A 64 -1.49 14.78 -0.71
N ASN A 65 -0.57 15.64 -1.15
CA ASN A 65 0.65 15.95 -0.42
C ASN A 65 0.40 16.68 0.90
N LYS A 66 -0.59 17.60 0.95
CA LYS A 66 -0.97 18.31 2.17
C LYS A 66 -1.54 17.34 3.21
N TYR A 67 -2.45 16.45 2.78
CA TYR A 67 -2.98 15.39 3.66
C TYR A 67 -1.90 14.39 4.06
N ALA A 68 -1.03 13.98 3.14
CA ALA A 68 0.09 13.11 3.47
C ALA A 68 1.02 13.76 4.50
N LYS A 69 1.41 15.02 4.34
CA LYS A 69 2.23 15.77 5.31
C LYS A 69 1.53 15.92 6.67
N ASN A 70 0.23 16.23 6.69
CA ASN A 70 -0.53 16.35 7.93
C ASN A 70 -0.75 15.00 8.63
N ASN A 71 -0.74 13.89 7.88
CA ASN A 71 -0.82 12.52 8.38
C ASN A 71 0.55 11.83 8.47
N LEU A 72 1.66 12.54 8.21
CA LEU A 72 3.01 11.98 8.28
C LEU A 72 3.66 12.34 9.63
N HIS A 73 3.86 11.29 10.41
CA HIS A 73 5.10 11.07 11.17
C HIS A 73 5.31 11.85 12.50
N SER A 74 4.26 12.16 13.26
CA SER A 74 4.52 12.28 14.70
C SER A 74 4.77 10.88 15.28
N GLU A 75 5.85 10.73 16.05
CA GLU A 75 6.14 9.50 16.79
C GLU A 75 4.96 9.08 17.67
N GLU A 76 4.17 10.05 18.11
CA GLU A 76 2.98 9.85 18.91
C GLU A 76 1.84 9.14 18.15
N VAL A 77 1.58 9.52 16.89
CA VAL A 77 0.56 8.86 16.05
C VAL A 77 0.97 7.42 15.76
N LYS A 78 2.27 7.17 15.51
CA LYS A 78 2.80 5.81 15.34
C LYS A 78 2.62 4.97 16.61
N LYS A 79 2.95 5.53 17.78
CA LYS A 79 2.78 4.86 19.08
C LYS A 79 1.32 4.53 19.35
N LYS A 80 0.39 5.47 19.12
CA LYS A 80 -1.06 5.24 19.29
C LYS A 80 -1.60 4.17 18.34
N ALA A 81 -1.19 4.18 17.07
CA ALA A 81 -1.58 3.15 16.11
C ALA A 81 -1.02 1.76 16.49
N LEU A 82 0.22 1.69 16.97
CA LEU A 82 0.82 0.45 17.46
C LEU A 82 0.12 -0.05 18.73
N ALA A 83 -0.17 0.84 19.69
CA ALA A 83 -0.87 0.51 20.92
C ALA A 83 -2.25 -0.10 20.63
N ARG A 84 -3.06 0.57 19.79
CA ARG A 84 -4.36 0.04 19.36
C ARG A 84 -4.23 -1.31 18.65
N LYS A 85 -3.18 -1.52 17.85
CA LYS A 85 -2.93 -2.80 17.19
C LYS A 85 -2.57 -3.89 18.21
N LEU A 86 -1.77 -3.58 19.21
CA LEU A 86 -1.43 -4.52 20.28
C LEU A 86 -2.68 -4.85 21.12
N GLU A 87 -3.51 -3.88 21.45
CA GLU A 87 -4.76 -4.10 22.19
C GLU A 87 -5.72 -5.05 21.46
N VAL A 88 -5.86 -4.90 20.14
CA VAL A 88 -6.87 -5.64 19.36
C VAL A 88 -6.37 -7.02 18.89
N ASP A 89 -5.06 -7.19 18.64
CA ASP A 89 -4.51 -8.37 17.96
C ASP A 89 -3.46 -9.12 18.79
N SER A 90 -3.09 -8.63 19.98
CA SER A 90 -2.10 -9.31 20.82
C SER A 90 -2.71 -10.10 21.97
N VAL A 91 -2.26 -11.35 22.10
CA VAL A 91 -2.49 -12.19 23.28
C VAL A 91 -1.13 -12.39 23.96
N ASP A 92 -1.05 -12.11 25.27
CA ASP A 92 0.19 -12.16 26.05
C ASP A 92 1.38 -11.40 25.40
N GLY A 93 1.10 -10.25 24.77
CA GLY A 93 2.10 -9.42 24.08
C GLY A 93 2.63 -9.98 22.76
N THR A 94 1.98 -11.01 22.20
CA THR A 94 2.30 -11.59 20.89
C THR A 94 1.16 -11.33 19.91
N LEU A 95 1.45 -10.70 18.77
CA LEU A 95 0.46 -10.43 17.73
C LEU A 95 0.02 -11.72 17.02
N LYS A 96 -1.27 -12.08 17.08
CA LYS A 96 -1.84 -13.24 16.40
C LYS A 96 -1.66 -13.15 14.89
N SER A 97 -1.88 -11.97 14.30
CA SER A 97 -1.64 -11.74 12.87
C SER A 97 -0.20 -12.01 12.44
N ALA A 98 0.79 -11.86 13.33
CA ALA A 98 2.19 -12.16 12.99
C ALA A 98 2.44 -13.67 12.87
N LEU A 99 1.71 -14.48 13.65
CA LEU A 99 1.75 -15.94 13.60
C LEU A 99 1.20 -16.45 12.26
N THR A 100 0.02 -15.97 11.87
CA THR A 100 -0.71 -16.40 10.66
C THR A 100 -0.28 -15.69 9.38
N ARG A 101 0.63 -14.71 9.46
CA ARG A 101 1.10 -13.95 8.29
C ARG A 101 1.67 -14.84 7.18
N LYS A 102 1.20 -14.60 5.95
CA LYS A 102 1.69 -15.23 4.71
C LYS A 102 3.21 -15.16 4.61
N ILE A 103 3.81 -16.26 4.18
CA ILE A 103 5.24 -16.41 3.99
C ILE A 103 5.71 -15.50 2.84
N SER A 104 6.88 -14.86 3.00
CA SER A 104 7.49 -14.04 1.94
C SER A 104 7.86 -14.89 0.72
N THR A 105 7.68 -14.34 -0.48
CA THR A 105 8.07 -14.96 -1.76
C THR A 105 9.57 -15.29 -1.84
N ARG A 106 10.41 -14.64 -1.03
CA ARG A 106 11.84 -14.92 -0.94
C ARG A 106 12.18 -16.15 -0.09
N ASN A 107 11.21 -16.73 0.62
CA ASN A 107 11.43 -17.94 1.40
C ASN A 107 11.47 -19.16 0.47
N LYS A 108 12.68 -19.65 0.19
CA LYS A 108 12.92 -20.80 -0.68
C LYS A 108 12.52 -22.15 -0.06
N SER A 109 12.39 -22.24 1.26
CA SER A 109 12.06 -23.51 1.94
C SER A 109 10.57 -23.85 1.88
N GLY A 110 9.71 -22.83 1.69
CA GLY A 110 8.25 -22.93 1.78
C GLY A 110 7.69 -22.94 3.21
N ILE A 111 8.54 -22.98 4.24
CA ILE A 111 8.12 -23.11 5.64
C ILE A 111 8.71 -21.95 6.47
N LYS A 112 7.90 -21.35 7.35
CA LYS A 112 8.35 -20.22 8.20
C LYS A 112 9.38 -20.72 9.21
N GLY A 113 10.55 -20.08 9.26
CA GLY A 113 11.58 -20.39 10.27
C GLY A 113 12.41 -21.65 10.00
N VAL A 114 12.18 -22.33 8.86
CA VAL A 114 13.03 -23.42 8.37
C VAL A 114 13.86 -22.89 7.21
N ARG A 115 15.18 -23.10 7.23
CA ARG A 115 16.07 -22.66 6.15
C ARG A 115 17.24 -23.61 5.96
N TRP A 116 17.74 -23.70 4.73
CA TRP A 116 18.99 -24.39 4.45
C TRP A 116 20.17 -23.48 4.80
N ASN A 117 21.12 -23.97 5.58
CA ASN A 117 22.38 -23.30 5.84
C ASN A 117 23.47 -23.91 4.96
N GLU A 118 23.91 -23.17 3.94
CA GLU A 118 24.93 -23.63 2.98
C GLU A 118 26.29 -23.88 3.63
N GLY A 119 26.72 -23.00 4.54
CA GLY A 119 28.02 -23.13 5.22
C GLY A 119 28.12 -24.33 6.16
N ARG A 120 26.98 -24.83 6.67
CA ARG A 120 26.91 -26.01 7.53
C ARG A 120 26.35 -27.25 6.84
N LYS A 121 25.87 -27.11 5.60
CA LYS A 121 25.17 -28.16 4.84
C LYS A 121 24.07 -28.86 5.65
N LYS A 122 23.29 -28.09 6.41
CA LYS A 122 22.21 -28.59 7.29
C LYS A 122 20.98 -27.68 7.22
N TRP A 123 19.81 -28.27 7.42
CA TRP A 123 18.56 -27.56 7.64
C TRP A 123 18.51 -27.01 9.06
N GLU A 124 18.20 -25.73 9.23
CA GLU A 124 18.02 -25.08 10.52
C GLU A 124 16.53 -24.78 10.73
N ALA A 125 16.03 -25.11 11.92
CA ALA A 125 14.68 -24.75 12.35
C ALA A 125 14.74 -23.77 13.52
N SER A 126 13.88 -22.75 13.47
CA SER A 126 13.73 -21.76 14.54
C SER A 126 12.32 -21.20 14.59
N ILE A 127 11.90 -20.78 15.78
CA ILE A 127 10.63 -20.10 16.01
C ILE A 127 10.89 -18.83 16.81
N THR A 128 10.13 -17.77 16.52
CA THR A 128 10.16 -16.55 17.33
C THR A 128 8.85 -16.44 18.08
N PHE A 129 8.93 -16.28 19.40
CA PHE A 129 7.78 -16.19 20.28
C PHE A 129 8.05 -15.17 21.38
N LYS A 130 7.08 -14.29 21.70
CA LYS A 130 7.25 -13.23 22.71
C LYS A 130 8.55 -12.43 22.59
N ARG A 131 8.90 -12.03 21.34
CA ARG A 131 10.15 -11.31 21.00
C ARG A 131 11.45 -12.08 21.28
N ASN A 132 11.37 -13.35 21.66
CA ASN A 132 12.52 -14.22 21.87
C ASN A 132 12.70 -15.17 20.68
N HIS A 133 13.95 -15.42 20.30
CA HIS A 133 14.32 -16.37 19.25
C HIS A 133 14.65 -17.72 19.87
N HIS A 134 13.85 -18.74 19.55
CA HIS A 134 14.06 -20.10 19.99
C HIS A 134 14.66 -20.91 18.84
N PHE A 135 15.91 -21.33 19.03
CA PHE A 135 16.59 -22.24 18.14
C PHE A 135 16.16 -23.67 18.41
N LEU A 136 15.62 -24.36 17.39
CA LEU A 136 15.06 -25.70 17.54
C LEU A 136 16.05 -26.81 17.16
N GLY A 137 17.07 -26.48 16.38
CA GLY A 137 18.15 -27.41 16.04
C GLY A 137 18.62 -27.32 14.59
N ARG A 138 19.60 -28.18 14.29
CA ARG A 138 20.10 -28.41 12.92
C ARG A 138 19.88 -29.87 12.55
N PHE A 139 19.41 -30.09 11.34
CA PHE A 139 19.01 -31.40 10.84
C PHE A 139 19.66 -31.66 9.48
N THR A 140 19.91 -32.93 9.18
CA THR A 140 20.42 -33.33 7.86
C THR A 140 19.28 -33.37 6.84
N LYS A 141 18.10 -33.83 7.25
CA LYS A 141 16.89 -33.91 6.42
C LYS A 141 16.00 -32.69 6.61
N LYS A 142 15.26 -32.34 5.55
CA LYS A 142 14.32 -31.20 5.57
C LYS A 142 13.10 -31.55 6.42
N GLU A 143 12.61 -32.79 6.34
CA GLU A 143 11.42 -33.24 7.05
C GLU A 143 11.59 -33.11 8.57
N ASP A 144 12.76 -33.49 9.08
CA ASP A 144 13.07 -33.41 10.52
C ASP A 144 13.05 -31.96 11.02
N ALA A 145 13.56 -31.02 10.23
CA ALA A 145 13.51 -29.59 10.55
C ALA A 145 12.08 -29.04 10.52
N ILE A 146 11.23 -29.54 9.61
CA ILE A 146 9.80 -29.17 9.55
C ILE A 146 9.07 -29.74 10.76
N LYS A 147 9.33 -31.00 11.12
CA LYS A 147 8.72 -31.65 12.29
C LYS A 147 9.05 -30.89 13.58
N ALA A 148 10.33 -30.59 13.81
CA ALA A 148 10.75 -29.78 14.97
C ALA A 148 10.08 -28.40 14.98
N ARG A 149 9.88 -27.80 13.81
CA ARG A 149 9.20 -26.51 13.67
C ARG A 149 7.72 -26.61 14.04
N LEU A 150 7.01 -27.64 13.59
CA LEU A 150 5.58 -27.90 13.88
C LEU A 150 5.35 -28.19 15.37
N GLU A 151 6.19 -29.03 15.98
CA GLU A 151 6.17 -29.31 17.42
C GLU A 151 6.33 -28.02 18.24
N ALA A 152 7.15 -27.09 17.77
CA ALA A 152 7.28 -25.78 18.40
C ALA A 152 6.05 -24.88 18.19
N GLU A 153 5.35 -24.95 17.05
CA GLU A 153 4.08 -24.22 16.87
C GLU A 153 3.00 -24.75 17.79
N GLU A 154 2.91 -26.06 17.93
CA GLU A 154 2.02 -26.74 18.88
C GLU A 154 2.26 -26.22 20.30
N LYS A 155 3.52 -26.21 20.73
CA LYS A 155 3.92 -25.83 22.08
C LYS A 155 3.72 -24.34 22.38
N TYR A 156 4.07 -23.47 21.44
CA TYR A 156 4.14 -22.02 21.69
C TYR A 156 2.96 -21.24 21.11
N PHE A 157 2.41 -21.63 19.96
CA PHE A 157 1.41 -20.83 19.25
C PHE A 157 -0.03 -21.28 19.52
N LYS A 158 -0.31 -22.59 19.65
CA LYS A 158 -1.68 -23.06 19.96
C LYS A 158 -2.28 -22.42 21.22
N PRO A 159 -1.57 -22.38 22.37
CA PRO A 159 -2.11 -21.77 23.58
C PRO A 159 -2.38 -20.27 23.44
N VAL A 160 -1.83 -19.60 22.43
CA VAL A 160 -2.03 -18.17 22.19
C VAL A 160 -3.17 -17.93 21.19
N ILE A 161 -3.39 -18.87 20.26
CA ILE A 161 -4.48 -18.80 19.28
C ILE A 161 -5.82 -19.18 19.91
N GLU A 162 -5.83 -20.10 20.87
CA GLU A 162 -7.03 -20.64 21.54
C GLU A 162 -7.54 -19.79 22.72
N LYS A 163 -6.77 -18.78 23.15
CA LYS A 163 -7.13 -17.88 24.26
C LYS A 163 -8.03 -16.69 23.85
N ASP A 164 -8.43 -16.60 22.59
CA ASP A 164 -9.33 -15.57 22.06
C ASP A 164 -10.81 -15.93 22.25
#